data_AF-X0TQS1-F1
#
_entry.id   AF-X0TQS1-F1
#
_cell.length_a   1.000
_cell.length_b   1.000
_cell.length_c   1.000
_cell.angle_alpha   90.00
_cell.angle_beta   90.00
_cell.angle_gamma   90.00
#
_symmetry.space_group_name_H-M   'P 1'
#
loop_
_entity.id
_entity.type
_entity.pdbx_description
1 polymer ?
#
loop_
_entity_poly.entity_id
_entity_poly.type
_entity_poly.pdbx_seq_one_letter_code
_entity_poly.pdbx_strand_id
1 'polypeptide(L)'
;MGVYNDLLRGKDLASRLQKDAQSVNSDQHIRINFSPDRIKDRRNSELQKKFAEEARRRARMINHGFEEIRILSGNVGYLKMNRFMGSHAAFETAAVAMQFLSNSDAVIIDLRWNPGGESAMVQFLSSYFFGEDPQLLDVFHFRENNRIEQLWSLPYVPGHKLVHADLYFLTSGLTFSAAEGMVYDLQALKRAVVVGEITMGGAHPVDIVTIEDKFLINLPYAFSKNPITQDNF
;
A
#
# COMPACT_ATOMS: atom_id res chain seq x y z
N MET A 1 1.55 -42.20 1.27
CA MET A 1 2.58 -41.27 1.77
C MET A 1 2.14 -39.85 1.44
N GLY A 2 2.43 -38.89 2.31
CA GLY A 2 2.11 -37.49 2.06
C GLY A 2 3.03 -36.90 1.00
N VAL A 3 2.50 -35.98 0.17
CA VAL A 3 3.21 -35.37 -0.97
C VAL A 3 4.46 -34.57 -0.55
N TYR A 4 4.61 -34.25 0.74
CA TYR A 4 5.73 -33.49 1.29
C TYR A 4 6.78 -34.34 2.04
N ASN A 5 6.59 -35.65 2.16
CA ASN A 5 7.40 -36.51 3.03
C ASN A 5 8.90 -36.53 2.67
N ASP A 6 9.23 -36.30 1.40
CA ASP A 6 10.62 -36.34 0.91
C ASP A 6 11.32 -34.97 1.00
N LEU A 7 10.64 -33.92 1.48
CA LEU A 7 11.19 -32.56 1.60
C LEU A 7 11.89 -32.37 2.95
N LEU A 8 13.12 -32.87 3.04
CA LEU A 8 13.89 -32.88 4.30
C LEU A 8 14.54 -31.53 4.66
N ARG A 9 14.63 -30.60 3.71
CA ARG A 9 15.19 -29.25 3.94
C ARG A 9 14.07 -28.23 4.08
N GLY A 10 14.10 -27.43 5.15
CA GLY A 10 13.07 -26.42 5.41
C GLY A 10 12.86 -25.41 4.28
N LYS A 11 13.92 -25.04 3.56
CA LYS A 11 13.84 -24.17 2.36
C LYS A 11 13.06 -24.83 1.22
N ASP A 12 13.25 -26.12 0.99
CA ASP A 12 12.56 -26.87 -0.06
C ASP A 12 11.08 -27.03 0.28
N LEU A 13 10.78 -27.32 1.55
CA LEU A 13 9.40 -27.36 2.06
C LEU A 13 8.71 -26.00 1.90
N ALA A 14 9.35 -24.91 2.31
CA ALA A 14 8.81 -23.56 2.17
C ALA A 14 8.52 -23.20 0.71
N SER A 15 9.47 -23.48 -0.20
CA SER A 15 9.30 -23.21 -1.63
C SER A 15 8.16 -24.02 -2.23
N ARG A 16 8.05 -25.31 -1.88
CA ARG A 16 6.97 -26.16 -2.37
C ARG A 16 5.61 -25.72 -1.86
N LEU A 17 5.49 -25.45 -0.55
CA LEU A 17 4.25 -24.96 0.04
C LEU A 17 3.80 -23.64 -0.57
N GLN A 18 4.73 -22.73 -0.84
CA GLN A 18 4.41 -21.46 -1.49
C GLN A 18 3.85 -21.69 -2.90
N LYS A 19 4.51 -22.54 -3.71
CA LYS A 19 4.03 -22.86 -5.06
C LYS A 19 2.64 -23.50 -5.04
N ASP A 20 2.42 -24.46 -4.14
CA ASP A 20 1.14 -25.15 -4.03
C ASP A 20 0.05 -24.17 -3.56
N ALA A 21 0.34 -23.28 -2.60
CA ALA A 21 -0.60 -22.23 -2.17
C ALA A 21 -0.93 -21.23 -3.30
N GLN A 22 0.07 -20.79 -4.06
CA GLN A 22 -0.11 -19.89 -5.20
C GLN A 22 -0.80 -20.55 -6.40
N SER A 23 -0.80 -21.89 -6.48
CA SER A 23 -1.50 -22.61 -7.55
C SER A 23 -3.02 -22.66 -7.37
N VAL A 24 -3.49 -22.49 -6.13
CA VAL A 24 -4.92 -22.48 -5.78
C VAL A 24 -5.44 -21.10 -5.38
N ASN A 25 -4.53 -20.13 -5.22
CA ASN A 25 -4.84 -18.73 -4.92
C ASN A 25 -3.93 -17.83 -5.77
N SER A 26 -4.51 -16.93 -6.57
CA SER A 26 -3.75 -16.00 -7.41
C SER A 26 -3.10 -14.85 -6.62
N ASP A 27 -3.30 -14.81 -5.30
CA ASP A 27 -2.74 -13.79 -4.42
C ASP A 27 -1.21 -13.85 -4.31
N GLN A 28 -0.56 -12.81 -4.83
CA GLN A 28 0.90 -12.64 -4.81
C GLN A 28 1.46 -12.29 -3.42
N HIS A 29 0.60 -12.02 -2.43
CA HIS A 29 1.05 -11.69 -1.08
C HIS A 29 1.43 -12.90 -0.24
N ILE A 30 0.91 -14.09 -0.55
CA ILE A 30 1.28 -15.31 0.16
C ILE A 30 2.76 -15.62 -0.10
N ARG A 31 3.57 -15.53 0.95
CA ARG A 31 5.00 -15.89 0.91
C ARG A 31 5.32 -16.77 2.09
N ILE A 32 6.00 -17.90 1.85
CA ILE A 32 6.40 -18.85 2.88
C ILE A 32 7.92 -18.94 2.85
N ASN A 33 8.57 -18.53 3.93
CA ASN A 33 10.02 -18.48 4.02
C ASN A 33 10.54 -19.30 5.19
N PHE A 34 11.55 -20.13 4.96
CA PHE A 34 12.32 -20.75 6.04
C PHE A 34 13.46 -19.81 6.46
N SER A 35 13.31 -19.16 7.61
CA SER A 35 14.18 -18.06 8.06
C SER A 35 14.35 -18.03 9.59
N PRO A 36 14.91 -19.08 10.22
CA PRO A 36 15.10 -19.13 11.68
C PRO A 36 15.97 -17.99 12.22
N ASP A 37 17.00 -17.57 11.48
CA ASP A 37 17.88 -16.46 11.91
C ASP A 37 17.12 -15.13 11.93
N ARG A 38 16.29 -14.87 10.91
CA ARG A 38 15.43 -13.68 10.86
C ARG A 38 14.42 -13.65 12.02
N ILE A 39 13.94 -14.81 12.47
CA ILE A 39 13.05 -14.92 13.64
C ILE A 39 13.80 -14.57 14.92
N LYS A 40 15.04 -15.08 15.09
CA LYS A 40 15.90 -14.72 16.22
C LYS A 40 16.21 -13.22 16.24
N ASP A 41 16.57 -12.66 15.09
CA ASP A 41 16.84 -11.22 14.96
C ASP A 41 15.60 -10.39 15.32
N ARG A 42 14.40 -10.82 14.91
CA ARG A 42 13.13 -10.19 15.29
C ARG A 42 12.83 -10.26 16.79
N ARG A 43 13.49 -11.09 17.58
CA ARG A 43 13.33 -11.15 19.05
C ARG A 43 14.41 -10.36 19.80
N ASN A 44 15.49 -9.98 19.12
CA ASN A 44 16.60 -9.24 19.72
C ASN A 44 16.27 -7.74 19.76
N SER A 45 16.09 -7.20 20.97
CA SER A 45 15.69 -5.80 21.18
C SER A 45 16.73 -4.78 20.71
N GLU A 46 18.02 -5.09 20.78
CA GLU A 46 19.08 -4.20 20.28
C GLU A 46 19.11 -4.17 18.75
N LEU A 47 18.97 -5.33 18.10
CA LEU A 47 18.86 -5.40 16.64
C LEU A 47 17.60 -4.70 16.15
N GLN A 48 16.47 -4.87 16.83
CA GLN A 48 15.25 -4.12 16.51
C GLN A 48 15.46 -2.60 16.56
N LYS A 49 16.16 -2.09 17.58
CA LYS A 49 16.50 -0.66 17.67
C LYS A 49 17.36 -0.20 16.49
N LYS A 50 18.39 -0.97 16.13
CA LYS A 50 19.25 -0.68 14.97
C LYS A 50 18.46 -0.70 13.66
N PHE A 51 17.61 -1.71 13.45
CA PHE A 51 16.75 -1.78 12.27
C PHE A 51 15.75 -0.62 12.20
N ALA A 52 15.17 -0.21 13.32
CA ALA A 52 14.28 0.94 13.37
C ALA A 52 15.02 2.25 13.04
N GLU A 53 16.24 2.43 13.54
CA GLU A 53 17.08 3.59 13.21
C GLU A 53 17.47 3.63 11.73
N GLU A 54 17.90 2.49 11.18
CA GLU A 54 18.19 2.35 9.76
C GLU A 54 16.95 2.60 8.89
N ALA A 55 15.79 2.08 9.29
CA ALA A 55 14.53 2.32 8.60
C ALA A 55 14.17 3.81 8.59
N ARG A 56 14.34 4.51 9.72
CA ARG A 56 14.16 5.98 9.79
C ARG A 56 15.17 6.71 8.90
N ARG A 57 16.43 6.29 8.88
CA ARG A 57 17.44 6.88 8.00
C ARG A 57 17.07 6.69 6.52
N ARG A 58 16.67 5.48 6.13
CA ARG A 58 16.21 5.17 4.77
C ARG A 58 14.98 5.99 4.39
N ALA A 59 13.99 6.09 5.28
CA ALA A 59 12.79 6.90 5.09
C ALA A 59 13.16 8.35 4.74
N ARG A 60 14.07 8.97 5.50
CA ARG A 60 14.54 10.34 5.22
C ARG A 60 15.25 10.46 3.87
N MET A 61 16.10 9.50 3.50
CA MET A 61 16.84 9.53 2.23
C MET A 61 15.93 9.46 1.00
N ILE A 62 14.76 8.83 1.12
CA ILE A 62 13.75 8.77 0.05
C ILE A 62 12.62 9.80 0.24
N ASN A 63 12.86 10.82 1.08
CA ASN A 63 11.89 11.85 1.43
C ASN A 63 10.51 11.28 1.78
N HIS A 64 10.52 10.24 2.61
CA HIS A 64 9.32 9.54 3.08
C HIS A 64 8.42 8.96 1.98
N GLY A 65 8.97 8.70 0.79
CA GLY A 65 8.27 8.16 -0.38
C GLY A 65 7.91 9.21 -1.43
N PHE A 66 8.13 10.49 -1.17
CA PHE A 66 7.85 11.62 -2.07
C PHE A 66 9.10 11.98 -2.88
N GLU A 67 9.20 11.50 -4.11
CA GLU A 67 10.40 11.66 -4.93
C GLU A 67 10.48 13.03 -5.62
N GLU A 68 9.35 13.51 -6.15
CA GLU A 68 9.34 14.70 -6.99
C GLU A 68 8.00 15.44 -6.89
N ILE A 69 8.07 16.77 -6.84
CA ILE A 69 6.91 17.67 -6.89
C ILE A 69 7.25 18.83 -7.82
N ARG A 70 6.37 19.13 -8.77
CA ARG A 70 6.54 20.26 -9.70
C ARG A 70 5.22 20.75 -10.26
N ILE A 71 5.22 21.98 -10.75
CA ILE A 71 4.14 22.52 -11.59
C ILE A 71 4.61 22.46 -13.05
N LEU A 72 3.87 21.76 -13.88
CA LEU A 72 4.11 21.63 -15.33
C LEU A 72 3.46 22.79 -16.09
N SER A 73 3.82 22.94 -17.36
CA SER A 73 3.15 23.87 -18.28
C SER A 73 1.65 23.66 -18.29
N GLY A 74 0.88 24.75 -18.26
CA GLY A 74 -0.58 24.68 -18.18
C GLY A 74 -1.12 24.48 -16.76
N ASN A 75 -0.33 24.82 -15.72
CA ASN A 75 -0.73 24.76 -14.31
C ASN A 75 -1.14 23.36 -13.84
N VAL A 76 -0.41 22.34 -14.33
CA VAL A 76 -0.63 20.94 -13.94
C VAL A 76 0.35 20.56 -12.85
N GLY A 77 -0.16 20.28 -11.66
CA GLY A 77 0.60 19.72 -10.56
C GLY A 77 1.06 18.29 -10.89
N TYR A 78 2.31 17.97 -10.55
CA TYR A 78 2.86 16.63 -10.69
C TYR A 78 3.49 16.19 -9.38
N LEU A 79 3.10 15.02 -8.91
CA LEU A 79 3.59 14.38 -7.71
C LEU A 79 4.04 12.95 -8.04
N LYS A 80 5.33 12.66 -7.87
CA LYS A 80 5.86 11.30 -7.99
C LYS A 80 6.05 10.70 -6.61
N MET A 81 5.41 9.55 -6.38
CA MET A 81 5.53 8.81 -5.12
C MET A 81 5.90 7.36 -5.37
N ASN A 82 6.89 6.87 -4.61
CA ASN A 82 7.37 5.48 -4.72
C ASN A 82 7.05 4.63 -3.50
N ARG A 83 6.38 5.18 -2.48
CA ARG A 83 5.96 4.43 -1.29
C ARG A 83 4.90 5.20 -0.51
N PHE A 84 3.97 4.48 0.09
CA PHE A 84 3.10 5.03 1.14
C PHE A 84 3.66 4.71 2.53
N MET A 85 4.26 5.70 3.17
CA MET A 85 4.83 5.54 4.52
C MET A 85 3.88 6.10 5.58
N GLY A 86 3.74 5.42 6.73
CA GLY A 86 2.84 5.80 7.83
C GLY A 86 3.51 6.51 9.01
N SER A 87 4.77 6.93 8.89
CA SER A 87 5.43 7.71 9.96
C SER A 87 4.88 9.13 10.01
N HIS A 88 4.85 9.77 11.18
CA HIS A 88 4.41 11.17 11.34
C HIS A 88 5.06 12.13 10.33
N ALA A 89 6.39 12.06 10.18
CA ALA A 89 7.14 12.86 9.20
C ALA A 89 6.71 12.63 7.74
N ALA A 90 6.18 11.45 7.41
CA ALA A 90 5.62 11.18 6.08
C ALA A 90 4.31 11.94 5.87
N PHE A 91 3.45 12.03 6.88
CA PHE A 91 2.22 12.83 6.83
C PHE A 91 2.50 14.33 6.79
N GLU A 92 3.53 14.81 7.49
CA GLU A 92 4.00 16.20 7.35
C GLU A 92 4.50 16.49 5.92
N THR A 93 5.30 15.58 5.35
CA THR A 93 5.77 15.69 3.96
C THR A 93 4.60 15.69 2.97
N ALA A 94 3.60 14.82 3.19
CA ALA A 94 2.38 14.76 2.41
C ALA A 94 1.60 16.08 2.46
N ALA A 95 1.42 16.66 3.64
CA ALA A 95 0.72 17.93 3.80
C ALA A 95 1.41 19.08 3.05
N VAL A 96 2.75 19.15 3.12
CA VAL A 96 3.53 20.14 2.37
C VAL A 96 3.39 19.93 0.87
N ALA A 97 3.43 18.68 0.40
CA ALA A 97 3.28 18.34 -1.01
C ALA A 97 1.92 18.77 -1.55
N MET A 98 0.85 18.45 -0.83
CA MET A 98 -0.51 18.80 -1.26
C MET A 98 -0.75 20.31 -1.19
N GLN A 99 -0.19 20.99 -0.18
CA GLN A 99 -0.23 22.45 -0.10
C GLN A 99 0.52 23.11 -1.26
N PHE A 100 1.67 22.58 -1.69
CA PHE A 100 2.41 23.10 -2.84
C PHE A 100 1.60 23.00 -4.13
N LEU A 101 0.83 21.91 -4.28
CA LEU A 101 0.02 21.64 -5.46
C LEU A 101 -1.35 22.32 -5.44
N SER A 102 -1.75 22.98 -4.34
CA SER A 102 -3.15 23.35 -4.07
C SER A 102 -3.78 24.32 -5.06
N ASN A 103 -2.97 25.01 -5.87
CA ASN A 103 -3.41 25.99 -6.86
C ASN A 103 -3.37 25.44 -8.30
N SER A 104 -3.16 24.14 -8.48
CA SER A 104 -3.10 23.49 -9.80
C SER A 104 -4.50 23.23 -10.34
N ASP A 105 -4.71 23.45 -11.64
CA ASP A 105 -5.98 23.15 -12.31
C ASP A 105 -6.17 21.63 -12.51
N ALA A 106 -5.07 20.89 -12.60
CA ALA A 106 -5.03 19.44 -12.64
C ALA A 106 -3.84 18.90 -11.84
N VAL A 107 -3.94 17.67 -11.36
CA VAL A 107 -2.88 16.97 -10.61
C VAL A 107 -2.66 15.59 -11.22
N ILE A 108 -1.40 15.28 -11.50
CA ILE A 108 -0.92 13.94 -11.87
C ILE A 108 -0.19 13.35 -10.66
N ILE A 109 -0.68 12.21 -10.17
CA ILE A 109 0.03 11.39 -9.19
C ILE A 109 0.67 10.21 -9.92
N ASP A 110 1.99 10.22 -10.02
CA ASP A 110 2.77 9.16 -10.64
C ASP A 110 3.10 8.06 -9.63
N LEU A 111 2.48 6.90 -9.84
CA LEU A 111 2.62 5.68 -9.02
C LEU A 111 3.26 4.53 -9.80
N ARG A 112 3.87 4.81 -10.96
CA ARG A 112 4.48 3.78 -11.83
C ARG A 112 5.58 2.97 -11.14
N TRP A 113 6.13 3.44 -10.02
CA TRP A 113 7.16 2.73 -9.26
C TRP A 113 6.77 2.55 -7.80
N ASN A 114 5.47 2.62 -7.48
CA ASN A 114 4.97 2.56 -6.12
C ASN A 114 4.45 1.15 -5.78
N PRO A 115 5.16 0.37 -4.95
CA PRO A 115 4.73 -0.95 -4.51
C PRO A 115 3.75 -0.88 -3.33
N GLY A 116 3.11 0.26 -3.11
CA GLY A 116 2.16 0.50 -2.02
C GLY A 116 2.83 0.83 -0.68
N GLY A 117 2.15 0.43 0.40
CA GLY A 117 2.52 0.74 1.77
C GLY A 117 1.30 0.90 2.66
N GLU A 118 1.28 1.95 3.49
CA GLU A 118 0.28 2.13 4.54
C GLU A 118 -1.03 2.76 4.03
N SER A 119 -2.17 2.09 4.26
CA SER A 119 -3.50 2.57 3.86
C SER A 119 -3.90 3.89 4.52
N ALA A 120 -3.33 4.22 5.69
CA ALA A 120 -3.58 5.52 6.33
C ALA A 120 -3.05 6.70 5.50
N MET A 121 -1.94 6.52 4.77
CA MET A 121 -1.43 7.53 3.83
C MET A 121 -2.34 7.65 2.61
N VAL A 122 -2.89 6.53 2.11
CA VAL A 122 -3.91 6.54 1.05
C VAL A 122 -5.12 7.35 1.48
N GLN A 123 -5.68 7.05 2.66
CA GLN A 123 -6.80 7.81 3.22
C GLN A 123 -6.49 9.31 3.28
N PHE A 124 -5.33 9.67 3.83
CA PHE A 124 -4.92 11.06 3.98
C PHE A 124 -4.80 11.80 2.64
N LEU A 125 -4.10 11.23 1.65
CA LEU A 125 -3.94 11.84 0.33
C LEU A 125 -5.25 11.92 -0.45
N SER A 126 -6.04 10.85 -0.45
CA SER A 126 -7.36 10.82 -1.09
C SER A 126 -8.29 11.91 -0.56
N SER A 127 -8.19 12.24 0.73
CA SER A 127 -9.04 13.23 1.39
C SER A 127 -8.85 14.66 0.88
N TYR A 128 -7.72 14.98 0.24
CA TYR A 128 -7.53 16.29 -0.41
C TYR A 128 -8.43 16.48 -1.62
N PHE A 129 -8.96 15.41 -2.21
CA PHE A 129 -9.70 15.47 -3.48
C PHE A 129 -11.22 15.45 -3.31
N PHE A 130 -11.72 15.45 -2.08
CA PHE A 130 -13.15 15.42 -1.76
C PHE A 130 -13.60 16.65 -0.94
N GLY A 131 -14.86 17.04 -1.11
CA GLY A 131 -15.47 18.19 -0.43
C GLY A 131 -15.67 18.01 1.08
N GLU A 132 -16.70 18.66 1.62
CA GLU A 132 -17.05 18.52 3.03
C GLU A 132 -17.68 17.16 3.36
N ASP A 133 -18.40 16.57 2.40
CA ASP A 133 -19.04 15.26 2.55
C ASP A 133 -18.01 14.13 2.41
N PRO A 134 -17.75 13.36 3.48
CA PRO A 134 -16.84 12.23 3.43
C PRO A 134 -17.29 11.16 2.43
N GLN A 135 -16.37 10.65 1.63
CA GLN A 135 -16.60 9.53 0.71
C GLN A 135 -16.13 8.23 1.35
N LEU A 136 -16.92 7.16 1.22
CA LEU A 136 -16.47 5.81 1.56
C LEU A 136 -15.52 5.34 0.46
N LEU A 137 -14.24 5.21 0.79
CA LEU A 137 -13.19 4.80 -0.14
C LEU A 137 -13.21 3.28 -0.30
N ASP A 138 -13.14 2.55 0.81
CA ASP A 138 -13.00 1.09 0.82
C ASP A 138 -13.64 0.46 2.07
N VAL A 139 -13.90 -0.86 2.00
CA VAL A 139 -14.39 -1.68 3.11
C VAL A 139 -13.47 -2.89 3.28
N PHE A 140 -12.81 -2.98 4.43
CA PHE A 140 -11.96 -4.11 4.78
C PHE A 140 -12.76 -5.18 5.54
N HIS A 141 -12.70 -6.41 5.03
CA HIS A 141 -13.28 -7.58 5.66
C HIS A 141 -12.19 -8.44 6.29
N PHE A 142 -12.10 -8.41 7.62
CA PHE A 142 -11.11 -9.17 8.37
C PHE A 142 -11.63 -10.58 8.66
N ARG A 143 -10.76 -11.57 8.46
CA ARG A 143 -11.04 -12.98 8.78
C ARG A 143 -11.26 -13.16 10.29
N GLU A 144 -10.45 -12.50 11.10
CA GLU A 144 -10.57 -12.57 12.54
C GLU A 144 -11.87 -11.90 13.01
N ASN A 145 -12.69 -12.64 13.75
CA ASN A 145 -13.96 -12.18 14.33
C ASN A 145 -14.99 -11.62 13.32
N ASN A 146 -14.81 -11.86 12.02
CA ASN A 146 -15.63 -11.27 10.95
C ASN A 146 -15.75 -9.73 11.07
N ARG A 147 -14.68 -9.07 11.55
CA ARG A 147 -14.67 -7.61 11.71
C ARG A 147 -14.74 -6.95 10.33
N ILE A 148 -15.54 -5.88 10.24
CA ILE A 148 -15.63 -5.02 9.06
C ILE A 148 -15.15 -3.63 9.47
N GLU A 149 -14.23 -3.05 8.70
CA GLU A 149 -13.80 -1.67 8.86
C GLU A 149 -14.03 -0.89 7.58
N GLN A 150 -14.44 0.37 7.73
CA GLN A 150 -14.71 1.27 6.62
C GLN A 150 -13.63 2.35 6.56
N LEU A 151 -13.06 2.55 5.38
CA LEU A 151 -12.11 3.61 5.13
C LEU A 151 -12.83 4.81 4.51
N TRP A 152 -13.15 5.81 5.33
CA TRP A 152 -13.77 7.05 4.87
C TRP A 152 -12.72 8.13 4.60
N SER A 153 -12.93 9.00 3.63
CA SER A 153 -12.12 10.22 3.49
C SER A 153 -12.27 11.10 4.75
N LEU A 154 -11.21 11.78 5.14
CA LEU A 154 -11.17 12.66 6.29
C LEU A 154 -11.95 13.96 6.01
N PRO A 155 -12.76 14.44 6.96
CA PRO A 155 -13.46 15.72 6.81
C PRO A 155 -12.46 16.89 6.75
N TYR A 156 -11.33 16.77 7.45
CA TYR A 156 -10.28 17.77 7.51
C TYR A 156 -8.91 17.19 7.12
N VAL A 157 -8.15 17.99 6.37
CA VAL A 157 -6.72 17.81 6.12
C VAL A 157 -6.01 19.16 6.28
N PRO A 158 -4.73 19.19 6.71
CA PRO A 158 -3.95 20.42 6.72
C PRO A 158 -3.82 21.04 5.31
N GLY A 159 -3.82 22.37 5.22
CA GLY A 159 -3.72 23.06 3.93
C GLY A 159 -5.05 23.12 3.16
N HIS A 160 -4.97 23.32 1.84
CA HIS A 160 -6.15 23.46 0.99
C HIS A 160 -6.48 22.17 0.23
N LYS A 161 -7.77 21.83 0.17
CA LYS A 161 -8.26 20.72 -0.63
C LYS A 161 -8.26 21.08 -2.13
N LEU A 162 -7.97 20.07 -2.96
CA LEU A 162 -7.90 20.08 -4.42
C LEU A 162 -9.19 19.54 -5.05
N VAL A 163 -10.35 19.88 -4.47
CA VAL A 163 -11.66 19.39 -4.93
C VAL A 163 -11.95 19.83 -6.37
N HIS A 164 -11.45 21.01 -6.76
CA HIS A 164 -11.64 21.59 -8.09
C HIS A 164 -10.72 20.99 -9.17
N ALA A 165 -9.59 20.40 -8.77
CA ALA A 165 -8.56 19.99 -9.71
C ALA A 165 -8.90 18.65 -10.38
N ASP A 166 -8.68 18.52 -11.68
CA ASP A 166 -8.73 17.22 -12.34
C ASP A 166 -7.64 16.30 -11.77
N LEU A 167 -7.94 15.01 -11.59
CA LEU A 167 -6.99 14.06 -11.00
C LEU A 167 -6.67 12.93 -11.96
N TYR A 168 -5.38 12.70 -12.17
CA TYR A 168 -4.85 11.64 -13.01
C TYR A 168 -3.86 10.78 -12.23
N PHE A 169 -3.94 9.46 -12.42
CA PHE A 169 -2.92 8.53 -11.92
C PHE A 169 -2.09 7.97 -13.08
N LEU A 170 -0.78 7.86 -12.87
CA LEU A 170 0.08 7.06 -13.74
C LEU A 170 0.40 5.71 -13.09
N THR A 171 0.11 4.61 -13.79
CA THR A 171 0.32 3.24 -13.30
C THR A 171 1.25 2.44 -14.20
N SER A 172 1.88 1.41 -13.63
CA SER A 172 2.63 0.39 -14.36
C SER A 172 2.38 -0.99 -13.77
N GLY A 173 2.93 -2.04 -14.38
CA GLY A 173 2.97 -3.39 -13.79
C GLY A 173 3.77 -3.51 -12.49
N LEU A 174 4.36 -2.43 -11.97
CA LEU A 174 5.01 -2.36 -10.66
C LEU A 174 4.16 -1.65 -9.59
N THR A 175 3.06 -1.02 -9.99
CA THR A 175 2.10 -0.43 -9.04
C THR A 175 1.42 -1.57 -8.28
N PHE A 176 1.48 -1.53 -6.94
CA PHE A 176 1.04 -2.67 -6.11
C PHE A 176 0.40 -2.25 -4.77
N SER A 177 -0.45 -3.14 -4.22
CA SER A 177 -1.02 -3.07 -2.87
C SER A 177 -1.76 -1.74 -2.64
N ALA A 178 -1.47 -0.99 -1.58
CA ALA A 178 -2.15 0.27 -1.28
C ALA A 178 -2.13 1.31 -2.43
N ALA A 179 -1.14 1.26 -3.32
CA ALA A 179 -1.13 2.09 -4.55
C ALA A 179 -2.26 1.71 -5.51
N GLU A 180 -2.53 0.43 -5.66
CA GLU A 180 -3.66 -0.06 -6.46
C GLU A 180 -4.99 0.30 -5.80
N GLY A 181 -5.09 0.15 -4.46
CA GLY A 181 -6.28 0.55 -3.71
C GLY A 181 -6.64 2.02 -3.93
N MET A 182 -5.68 2.94 -3.77
CA MET A 182 -5.91 4.37 -4.04
C MET A 182 -6.41 4.63 -5.47
N VAL A 183 -5.78 4.01 -6.46
CA VAL A 183 -6.13 4.17 -7.87
C VAL A 183 -7.53 3.64 -8.14
N TYR A 184 -7.82 2.42 -7.67
CA TYR A 184 -9.08 1.72 -7.88
C TYR A 184 -10.24 2.45 -7.21
N ASP A 185 -10.08 2.87 -5.96
CA ASP A 185 -11.13 3.54 -5.19
C ASP A 185 -11.51 4.88 -5.82
N LEU A 186 -10.52 5.69 -6.19
CA LEU A 186 -10.77 7.01 -6.79
C LEU A 186 -11.24 6.90 -8.25
N GLN A 187 -10.86 5.83 -8.96
CA GLN A 187 -11.45 5.52 -10.27
C GLN A 187 -12.91 5.10 -10.14
N ALA A 188 -13.25 4.22 -9.19
CA ALA A 188 -14.61 3.75 -8.94
C ALA A 188 -15.54 4.91 -8.52
N LEU A 189 -15.03 5.85 -7.72
CA LEU A 189 -15.71 7.10 -7.35
C LEU A 189 -15.83 8.10 -8.51
N LYS A 190 -15.31 7.77 -9.71
CA LYS A 190 -15.22 8.67 -10.87
C LYS A 190 -14.48 9.98 -10.55
N ARG A 191 -13.59 9.95 -9.56
CA ARG A 191 -12.82 11.11 -9.13
C ARG A 191 -11.53 11.28 -9.92
N ALA A 192 -10.96 10.18 -10.40
CA ALA A 192 -9.69 10.16 -11.11
C ALA A 192 -9.75 9.41 -12.44
N VAL A 193 -8.91 9.83 -13.38
CA VAL A 193 -8.62 9.11 -14.63
C VAL A 193 -7.31 8.34 -14.45
N VAL A 194 -7.28 7.09 -14.89
CA VAL A 194 -6.10 6.22 -14.78
C VAL A 194 -5.46 6.08 -16.15
N VAL A 195 -4.14 6.29 -16.23
CA VAL A 195 -3.36 6.22 -17.46
C VAL A 195 -2.13 5.34 -17.22
N GLY A 196 -1.97 4.27 -18.00
CA GLY A 196 -0.80 3.41 -17.90
C GLY A 196 -1.14 1.95 -18.12
N GLU A 197 -0.34 1.08 -17.49
CA GLU A 197 -0.49 -0.37 -17.60
C GLU A 197 -1.44 -0.90 -16.51
N ILE A 198 -1.89 -2.15 -16.70
CA ILE A 198 -2.54 -2.95 -15.66
C ILE A 198 -1.55 -3.16 -14.52
N THR A 199 -2.02 -3.02 -13.29
CA THR A 199 -1.21 -3.11 -12.06
C THR A 199 -0.92 -4.57 -11.67
N MET A 200 -0.15 -4.77 -10.60
CA MET A 200 0.45 -6.07 -10.27
C MET A 200 -0.52 -7.09 -9.59
N GLY A 201 -1.66 -6.66 -9.05
CA GLY A 201 -2.71 -7.51 -8.47
C GLY A 201 -2.49 -7.84 -6.99
N GLY A 202 -2.66 -6.85 -6.12
CA GLY A 202 -2.27 -6.90 -4.71
C GLY A 202 -3.38 -6.74 -3.65
N ALA A 203 -4.63 -7.05 -3.95
CA ALA A 203 -5.81 -6.74 -3.13
C ALA A 203 -5.91 -7.29 -1.68
N HIS A 204 -4.90 -8.00 -1.15
CA HIS A 204 -4.99 -8.71 0.12
C HIS A 204 -3.94 -8.24 1.15
N PRO A 205 -4.36 -7.50 2.20
CA PRO A 205 -3.50 -7.18 3.33
C PRO A 205 -2.96 -8.46 4.01
N VAL A 206 -1.67 -8.46 4.31
CA VAL A 206 -0.98 -9.60 4.96
C VAL A 206 -0.36 -9.24 6.30
N ASP A 207 -0.36 -10.22 7.19
CA ASP A 207 0.43 -10.20 8.41
C ASP A 207 1.54 -11.26 8.35
N ILE A 208 2.61 -11.08 9.14
CA ILE A 208 3.73 -12.02 9.19
C ILE A 208 3.59 -12.94 10.40
N VAL A 209 3.18 -14.17 10.16
CA VAL A 209 3.05 -15.23 11.18
C VAL A 209 4.34 -16.04 11.28
N THR A 210 4.74 -16.39 12.50
CA THR A 210 5.86 -17.29 12.76
C THR A 210 5.36 -18.69 13.11
N ILE A 211 5.90 -19.73 12.48
CA ILE A 211 5.60 -21.14 12.80
C ILE A 211 6.87 -21.84 13.27
N GLU A 212 6.81 -22.42 14.48
CA GLU A 212 7.85 -23.28 15.07
C GLU A 212 9.27 -22.67 15.06
N ASP A 213 9.36 -21.35 15.16
CA ASP A 213 10.62 -20.57 15.09
C ASP A 213 11.49 -20.84 13.85
N LYS A 214 10.87 -21.35 12.79
CA LYS A 214 11.53 -21.78 11.56
C LYS A 214 10.97 -21.11 10.32
N PHE A 215 9.66 -20.92 10.27
CA PHE A 215 8.97 -20.37 9.11
C PHE A 215 8.36 -19.01 9.41
N LEU A 216 8.50 -18.08 8.46
CA LEU A 216 7.79 -16.81 8.39
C LEU A 216 6.84 -16.86 7.21
N ILE A 217 5.56 -16.65 7.47
CA ILE A 217 4.49 -16.68 6.47
C ILE A 217 3.85 -15.30 6.39
N ASN A 218 3.83 -14.72 5.18
CA ASN A 218 2.95 -13.60 4.88
C ASN A 218 1.57 -14.20 4.60
N LEU A 219 0.64 -14.00 5.53
CA LEU A 219 -0.69 -14.61 5.48
C LEU A 219 -1.76 -13.53 5.30
N PRO A 220 -2.59 -13.62 4.24
CA PRO A 220 -3.76 -12.77 4.08
C PRO A 220 -4.71 -12.93 5.27
N TYR A 221 -5.03 -11.82 5.90
CA TYR A 221 -5.92 -11.79 7.07
C TYR A 221 -7.16 -10.92 6.84
N ALA A 222 -7.16 -10.13 5.77
CA ALA A 222 -8.30 -9.35 5.31
C ALA A 222 -8.35 -9.32 3.78
N PHE A 223 -9.48 -8.89 3.24
CA PHE A 223 -9.59 -8.46 1.84
C PHE A 223 -10.28 -7.11 1.76
N SER A 224 -9.90 -6.33 0.74
CA SER A 224 -10.56 -5.08 0.36
C SER A 224 -11.82 -5.38 -0.47
N LYS A 225 -12.85 -4.56 -0.32
CA LYS A 225 -14.08 -4.62 -1.11
C LYS A 225 -14.57 -3.20 -1.34
N ASN A 226 -14.38 -2.72 -2.56
CA ASN A 226 -14.80 -1.39 -2.93
C ASN A 226 -16.34 -1.27 -2.85
N PRO A 227 -16.87 -0.21 -2.22
CA PRO A 227 -18.30 -0.05 -1.98
C PRO A 227 -19.12 0.13 -3.26
N ILE A 228 -18.51 0.56 -4.37
CA ILE A 228 -19.19 0.82 -5.64
C ILE A 228 -19.16 -0.41 -6.53
N THR A 229 -17.97 -0.97 -6.78
CA THR A 229 -17.83 -2.12 -7.70
C THR A 229 -18.22 -3.44 -7.04
N GLN A 230 -18.24 -3.49 -5.70
CA GLN A 230 -18.41 -4.71 -4.91
C GLN A 230 -17.31 -5.76 -5.16
N ASP A 231 -16.18 -5.33 -5.71
CA ASP A 231 -15.02 -6.14 -6.06
C ASP A 231 -13.73 -5.48 -5.52
N ASN A 232 -12.56 -6.03 -5.88
CA ASN A 232 -11.25 -5.47 -5.55
C ASN A 232 -10.37 -5.27 -6.80
N PHE A 233 -9.15 -4.79 -6.57
CA PHE A 233 -8.17 -4.40 -7.58
C PHE A 233 -7.18 -5.50 -7.95
#